data_AF-I0FCV9-F1
#
_entry.id   AF-I0FCV9-F1
#
_cell.length_a   1.000
_cell.length_b   1.000
_cell.length_c   1.000
_cell.angle_alpha   90.00
_cell.angle_beta   90.00
_cell.angle_gamma   90.00
#
_symmetry.space_group_name_H-M   'P 1'
#
loop_
_entity.id
_entity.type
_entity.pdbx_description
1 polymer ?
#
loop_
_entity_poly.entity_id
_entity_poly.type
_entity_poly.pdbx_seq_one_letter_code
_entity_poly.pdbx_strand_id
1 'polypeptide(L)'
;MLGIFLGTGASSGVPMLNCNCRVCNSDFYKNKRLRSAFLLSLCGLNLLIDTGPDIRTQLLRENILKLDLVLYTHEHYDHIMGLDDIKFYTRCVPLPIYARETTMHHIKNAFPHNFSSRMSISGKANILPRLAVDFEQIFF
;
A
#
# COMPACT_ATOMS: atom_id res chain seq x y z
N MET A 1 2.58 19.93 4.28
CA MET A 1 2.67 18.47 4.45
C MET A 1 1.37 17.99 5.08
N LEU A 2 0.75 16.93 4.54
CA LEU A 2 -0.47 16.32 5.05
C LEU A 2 -0.22 14.81 5.24
N GLY A 3 -0.67 14.26 6.35
CA GLY A 3 -0.56 12.83 6.68
C GLY A 3 -1.92 12.22 6.96
N ILE A 4 -2.23 11.07 6.35
CA ILE A 4 -3.51 10.38 6.49
C ILE A 4 -3.28 8.94 6.93
N PHE A 5 -3.86 8.56 8.07
CA PHE A 5 -3.94 7.17 8.49
C PHE A 5 -5.04 6.44 7.70
N LEU A 6 -4.62 5.69 6.70
CA LEU A 6 -5.50 4.87 5.87
C LEU A 6 -6.05 3.69 6.69
N GLY A 7 -5.21 3.10 7.54
CA GLY A 7 -5.61 2.12 8.54
C GLY A 7 -4.67 2.14 9.75
N THR A 8 -5.19 1.65 10.87
CA THR A 8 -4.49 1.63 12.17
C THR A 8 -4.71 0.31 12.92
N GLY A 9 -5.13 -0.72 12.19
CA GLY A 9 -5.36 -2.07 12.70
C GLY A 9 -4.09 -2.90 12.64
N ALA A 10 -4.05 -3.96 13.46
CA ALA A 10 -3.05 -5.02 13.35
C ALA A 10 -3.26 -5.84 12.07
N SER A 11 -2.43 -6.86 11.85
CA SER A 11 -2.47 -7.74 10.69
C SER A 11 -3.80 -8.47 10.48
N SER A 12 -4.64 -8.56 11.51
CA SER A 12 -5.98 -9.15 11.48
C SER A 12 -7.11 -8.14 11.25
N GLY A 13 -6.81 -6.84 11.32
CA GLY A 13 -7.83 -5.78 11.41
C GLY A 13 -8.64 -5.83 12.71
N VAL A 14 -9.62 -4.93 12.83
CA VAL A 14 -10.64 -4.97 13.88
C VAL A 14 -12.01 -4.67 13.25
N PRO A 15 -13.02 -5.54 13.39
CA PRO A 15 -13.05 -6.77 14.21
C PRO A 15 -12.17 -7.90 13.63
N MET A 16 -11.68 -8.76 14.53
CA MET A 16 -11.01 -10.00 14.14
C MET A 16 -12.04 -11.09 13.84
N LEU A 17 -11.73 -11.96 12.87
CA LEU A 17 -12.53 -13.16 12.60
C LEU A 17 -12.68 -13.99 13.88
N ASN A 18 -13.91 -14.43 14.16
CA ASN A 18 -14.27 -15.27 15.31
C ASN A 18 -13.95 -14.67 16.70
N CYS A 19 -13.83 -13.34 16.84
CA CYS A 19 -13.59 -12.68 18.12
C CYS A 19 -14.83 -11.95 18.65
N ASN A 20 -15.31 -12.34 19.83
CA ASN A 20 -16.48 -11.74 20.50
C ASN A 20 -16.12 -10.77 21.64
N CYS A 21 -14.89 -10.25 21.68
CA CYS A 21 -14.48 -9.33 22.75
C CYS A 21 -15.21 -7.98 22.64
N ARG A 22 -15.20 -7.20 23.73
CA ARG A 22 -15.87 -5.89 23.79
C ARG A 22 -15.47 -4.91 22.68
N VAL A 23 -14.25 -5.02 22.16
CA VAL A 23 -13.74 -4.11 21.12
C VAL A 23 -14.26 -4.51 19.73
N CYS A 24 -14.20 -5.80 19.40
CA CYS A 24 -14.70 -6.31 18.11
C CYS A 24 -16.22 -6.09 17.96
N ASN A 25 -16.97 -6.30 19.05
CA ASN A 25 -18.42 -6.10 19.11
C ASN A 25 -18.86 -4.65 19.37
N SER A 26 -17.92 -3.71 19.48
CA SER A 26 -18.26 -2.30 19.72
C SER A 26 -18.89 -1.65 18.48
N ASP A 27 -19.95 -0.88 18.68
CA ASP A 27 -20.54 0.00 17.66
C ASP A 27 -19.75 1.31 17.46
N PHE A 28 -18.77 1.58 18.32
CA PHE A 28 -17.94 2.77 18.19
C PHE A 28 -17.07 2.68 16.95
N TYR A 29 -17.32 3.54 15.96
CA TYR A 29 -16.72 3.44 14.63
C TYR A 29 -15.17 3.44 14.62
N LYS A 30 -14.50 4.12 15.57
CA LYS A 30 -13.01 4.10 15.65
C LYS A 30 -12.44 2.75 16.11
N ASN A 31 -13.28 1.83 16.59
CA ASN A 31 -12.89 0.45 16.83
C ASN A 31 -12.91 -0.39 15.56
N LYS A 32 -13.50 0.09 14.46
CA LYS A 32 -13.43 -0.58 13.15
C LYS A 32 -12.16 -0.11 12.44
N ARG A 33 -11.16 -0.99 12.33
CA ARG A 33 -9.81 -0.64 11.87
C ARG A 33 -9.37 -1.57 10.75
N LEU A 34 -9.13 -0.97 9.59
CA LEU A 34 -8.44 -1.63 8.48
C LEU A 34 -6.94 -1.78 8.79
N ARG A 35 -6.27 -2.70 8.10
CA ARG A 35 -4.83 -2.96 8.25
C ARG A 35 -4.00 -1.70 8.02
N SER A 36 -2.85 -1.64 8.67
CA SER A 36 -1.98 -0.46 8.68
C SER A 36 -1.58 -0.03 7.27
N ALA A 37 -1.81 1.25 6.97
CA ALA A 37 -1.32 1.93 5.78
C ALA A 37 -1.35 3.44 6.04
N PHE A 38 -0.48 4.19 5.37
CA PHE A 38 -0.38 5.64 5.57
C PHE A 38 -0.13 6.36 4.26
N LEU A 39 -0.75 7.52 4.08
CA LEU A 39 -0.45 8.41 2.96
C LEU A 39 0.23 9.67 3.46
N LEU A 40 1.38 9.99 2.87
CA LEU A 40 2.07 11.26 3.09
C LEU A 40 2.01 12.10 1.80
N SER A 41 1.47 13.31 1.92
CA SER A 41 1.47 14.29 0.85
C SER A 41 2.42 15.45 1.17
N LEU A 42 3.48 15.59 0.37
CA LEU A 42 4.51 16.61 0.52
C LEU A 42 4.71 17.33 -0.82
N CYS A 43 4.54 18.66 -0.84
CA CYS A 43 4.81 19.47 -2.03
C CYS A 43 4.15 18.95 -3.34
N GLY A 44 2.95 18.36 -3.25
CA GLY A 44 2.21 17.81 -4.39
C GLY A 44 2.57 16.36 -4.77
N LEU A 45 3.52 15.75 -4.06
CA LEU A 45 3.89 14.34 -4.16
C LEU A 45 3.11 13.51 -3.14
N ASN A 46 2.46 12.44 -3.60
CA ASN A 46 1.73 11.47 -2.79
C ASN A 46 2.54 10.18 -2.63
N LEU A 47 3.10 9.99 -1.44
CA LEU A 47 3.78 8.76 -1.02
C LEU A 47 2.81 7.88 -0.24
N LEU A 48 2.55 6.68 -0.75
CA LEU A 48 1.84 5.63 -0.03
C LEU A 48 2.82 4.75 0.73
N ILE A 49 2.55 4.48 2.01
CA ILE A 49 3.30 3.53 2.82
C ILE A 49 2.45 2.28 3.02
N ASP A 50 2.96 1.18 2.49
CA ASP A 50 2.34 -0.15 2.43
C ASP A 50 1.03 -0.22 1.60
N THR A 51 0.78 -1.39 1.02
CA THR A 51 -0.43 -1.72 0.25
C THR A 51 -1.01 -3.02 0.79
N GLY A 52 -1.61 -2.97 1.97
CA GLY A 52 -2.31 -4.11 2.54
C GLY A 52 -3.57 -4.53 1.75
N PRO A 53 -4.21 -5.66 2.10
CA PRO A 53 -5.46 -6.14 1.49
C PRO A 53 -6.61 -5.11 1.46
N ASP A 54 -6.60 -4.15 2.37
CA ASP A 54 -7.66 -3.14 2.49
C ASP A 54 -7.43 -1.92 1.59
N ILE A 55 -6.31 -1.86 0.85
CA ILE A 55 -5.82 -0.63 0.22
C ILE A 55 -6.82 -0.03 -0.76
N ARG A 56 -7.53 -0.84 -1.53
CA ARG A 56 -8.58 -0.37 -2.43
C ARG A 56 -9.64 0.43 -1.67
N THR A 57 -10.16 -0.13 -0.58
CA THR A 57 -11.18 0.52 0.25
C THR A 57 -10.63 1.79 0.90
N GLN A 58 -9.38 1.75 1.35
CA GLN A 58 -8.71 2.89 1.97
C GLN A 58 -8.53 4.07 1.01
N LEU A 59 -8.03 3.82 -0.20
CA LEU A 59 -7.81 4.85 -1.21
C LEU A 59 -9.14 5.42 -1.75
N LEU A 60 -10.17 4.59 -1.89
CA LEU A 60 -11.51 5.04 -2.25
C LEU A 60 -12.14 5.91 -1.15
N ARG A 61 -12.01 5.53 0.12
CA ARG A 61 -12.54 6.28 1.26
C ARG A 61 -12.02 7.71 1.31
N GLU A 62 -10.72 7.88 1.03
CA GLU A 62 -10.05 9.19 1.05
C GLU A 62 -10.02 9.88 -0.32
N ASN A 63 -10.68 9.31 -1.34
CA ASN A 63 -10.71 9.83 -2.71
C ASN A 63 -9.32 10.16 -3.29
N ILE A 64 -8.35 9.23 -3.12
CA ILE A 64 -6.98 9.42 -3.61
C ILE A 64 -6.91 9.12 -5.10
N LEU A 65 -6.71 10.16 -5.91
CA LEU A 65 -6.71 10.04 -7.38
C LEU A 65 -5.33 9.85 -8.00
N LYS A 66 -4.25 10.08 -7.24
CA LYS A 66 -2.88 10.01 -7.73
C LYS A 66 -1.95 9.46 -6.64
N LEU A 67 -1.05 8.57 -7.05
CA LEU A 67 0.10 8.11 -6.27
C LEU A 67 1.36 8.39 -7.07
N ASP A 68 2.40 8.89 -6.41
CA ASP A 68 3.70 9.19 -7.02
C ASP A 68 4.72 8.09 -6.73
N LEU A 69 4.67 7.49 -5.55
CA LEU A 69 5.46 6.32 -5.19
C LEU A 69 4.81 5.52 -4.06
N VAL A 70 5.28 4.28 -3.90
CA VAL A 70 4.97 3.44 -2.74
C VAL A 70 6.26 3.09 -2.00
N LEU A 71 6.24 3.17 -0.68
CA LEU A 71 7.28 2.66 0.20
C LEU A 71 6.73 1.47 0.98
N TYR A 72 7.43 0.34 0.93
CA TYR A 72 7.12 -0.84 1.73
C TYR A 72 8.01 -0.91 2.96
N THR A 73 7.38 -1.17 4.10
CA THR A 73 8.08 -1.33 5.37
C THR A 73 8.71 -2.72 5.48
N HIS A 74 7.94 -3.78 5.20
CA HIS A 74 8.37 -5.18 5.24
C HIS A 74 7.39 -6.10 4.48
N GLU A 75 7.75 -7.38 4.31
CA GLU A 75 7.11 -8.34 3.39
C GLU A 75 5.86 -9.05 3.93
N HIS A 76 5.37 -8.71 5.11
CA HIS A 76 4.20 -9.39 5.65
C HIS A 76 2.93 -9.12 4.83
N TYR A 77 2.05 -10.12 4.81
CA TYR A 77 0.83 -10.15 4.01
C TYR A 77 -0.02 -8.88 4.15
N ASP A 78 -0.20 -8.40 5.37
CA ASP A 78 -1.00 -7.23 5.71
C ASP A 78 -0.43 -5.90 5.20
N HIS A 79 0.81 -5.91 4.69
CA HIS A 79 1.50 -4.76 4.14
C HIS A 79 1.68 -4.82 2.61
N ILE A 80 1.65 -6.00 1.98
CA ILE A 80 1.97 -6.12 0.54
C ILE A 80 0.81 -6.63 -0.31
N MET A 81 -0.19 -7.31 0.27
CA MET A 81 -1.08 -8.15 -0.55
C MET A 81 -2.11 -7.38 -1.41
N GLY A 82 -2.21 -6.07 -1.24
CA GLY A 82 -3.02 -5.17 -2.06
C GLY A 82 -2.29 -4.53 -3.25
N LEU A 83 -1.05 -4.93 -3.58
CA LEU A 83 -0.29 -4.31 -4.67
C LEU A 83 -1.02 -4.36 -6.02
N ASP A 84 -1.78 -5.41 -6.31
CA ASP A 84 -2.51 -5.49 -7.59
C ASP A 84 -3.69 -4.49 -7.68
N ASP A 85 -4.27 -4.09 -6.54
CA ASP A 85 -5.38 -3.13 -6.50
C ASP A 85 -4.95 -1.71 -6.92
N ILE A 86 -3.66 -1.37 -6.77
CA ILE A 86 -3.13 -0.06 -7.16
C ILE A 86 -2.71 0.03 -8.64
N LYS A 87 -2.95 -1.01 -9.45
CA LYS A 87 -2.60 -1.02 -10.88
C LYS A 87 -3.15 0.15 -11.69
N PHE A 88 -4.28 0.72 -11.28
CA PHE A 88 -4.91 1.85 -11.97
C PHE A 88 -4.08 3.13 -11.90
N TYR A 89 -3.24 3.29 -10.87
CA TYR A 89 -2.29 4.40 -10.76
C TYR A 89 -1.08 4.25 -11.69
N THR A 90 -0.89 3.07 -12.29
CA THR A 90 0.29 2.74 -13.12
C THR A 90 0.03 2.84 -14.63
N ARG A 91 -1.18 3.26 -15.03
CA ARG A 91 -1.64 3.22 -16.43
C ARG A 91 -0.91 4.19 -17.36
N CYS A 92 -0.63 5.40 -16.86
CA CYS A 92 0.01 6.45 -17.66
C CYS A 92 1.54 6.39 -17.54
N VAL A 93 2.04 6.13 -16.34
CA VAL A 93 3.46 6.05 -16.02
C VAL A 93 3.71 4.87 -15.09
N PRO A 94 4.84 4.15 -15.21
CA PRO A 94 5.22 3.15 -14.22
C PRO A 94 5.28 3.76 -12.83
N LEU A 95 4.72 3.08 -11.83
CA LEU A 95 4.75 3.55 -10.45
C LEU A 95 6.01 3.01 -9.75
N PRO A 96 6.91 3.88 -9.26
CA PRO A 96 8.05 3.43 -8.48
C PRO A 96 7.59 2.88 -7.13
N ILE A 97 8.12 1.71 -6.78
CA ILE A 97 8.01 1.16 -5.43
C ILE A 97 9.40 1.03 -4.81
N TYR A 98 9.50 1.34 -3.53
CA TYR A 98 10.72 1.29 -2.75
C TYR A 98 10.56 0.26 -1.65
N ALA A 99 11.54 -0.62 -1.51
CA ALA A 99 11.58 -1.60 -0.43
C ALA A 99 13.03 -2.02 -0.17
N ARG A 100 13.30 -2.61 1.00
CA ARG A 100 14.55 -3.36 1.23
C ARG A 100 14.64 -4.52 0.24
N GLU A 101 15.86 -5.01 -0.02
CA GLU A 101 16.11 -6.09 -0.97
C GLU A 101 15.30 -7.36 -0.65
N THR A 102 15.30 -7.79 0.61
CA THR A 102 14.53 -8.95 1.08
C THR A 102 13.03 -8.78 0.83
N THR A 103 12.50 -7.60 1.15
CA THR A 103 11.08 -7.28 0.93
C THR A 103 10.74 -7.22 -0.55
N MET A 104 11.57 -6.57 -1.38
CA MET A 104 11.41 -6.51 -2.83
C MET A 104 11.40 -7.90 -3.46
N HIS A 105 12.27 -8.80 -3.00
CA HIS A 105 12.29 -10.19 -3.46
C HIS A 105 10.96 -10.90 -3.17
N HIS A 106 10.41 -10.76 -1.97
CA HIS A 106 9.10 -11.33 -1.63
C HIS A 106 7.96 -10.74 -2.47
N ILE A 107 7.94 -9.41 -2.68
CA ILE A 107 6.93 -8.76 -3.51
C ILE A 107 7.00 -9.26 -4.96
N LYS A 108 8.21 -9.38 -5.53
CA LYS A 108 8.39 -9.92 -6.89
C LYS A 108 7.89 -11.35 -7.02
N ASN A 109 8.10 -12.18 -6.00
CA ASN A 109 7.61 -13.56 -6.00
C ASN A 109 6.08 -13.65 -5.82
N ALA A 110 5.48 -12.75 -5.02
CA ALA A 110 4.03 -12.69 -4.83
C ALA A 110 3.31 -12.13 -6.08
N PHE A 111 3.93 -11.19 -6.80
CA PHE A 111 3.33 -10.46 -7.92
C PHE A 111 4.22 -10.48 -9.19
N PRO A 112 4.64 -11.64 -9.69
CA PRO A 112 5.64 -11.74 -10.77
C PRO A 112 5.19 -11.03 -12.06
N HIS A 113 3.88 -10.92 -12.29
CA HIS A 113 3.33 -10.30 -13.49
C HIS A 113 3.25 -8.76 -13.44
N ASN A 114 3.52 -8.14 -12.29
CA ASN A 114 3.41 -6.69 -12.09
C ASN A 114 4.73 -5.95 -12.39
N PHE A 115 5.81 -6.68 -12.66
CA PHE A 115 7.15 -6.16 -12.96
C PHE A 115 7.47 -6.39 -14.44
N SER A 116 7.00 -5.51 -15.31
CA SER A 116 7.25 -5.56 -16.75
C SER A 116 7.69 -4.21 -17.26
N SER A 117 8.71 -4.18 -18.12
CA SER A 117 9.16 -2.98 -18.83
C SER A 117 8.28 -2.60 -20.02
N ARG A 118 7.27 -3.42 -20.36
CA ARG A 118 6.30 -3.15 -21.44
C ARG A 118 5.01 -2.58 -20.88
N MET A 119 4.52 -1.53 -21.53
CA MET A 119 3.25 -0.88 -21.24
C MET A 119 2.13 -1.92 -21.34
N SER A 120 1.43 -2.15 -20.23
CA SER A 120 0.38 -3.17 -20.18
C SER A 120 -0.96 -2.56 -20.56
N ILE A 121 -1.47 -2.94 -21.74
CA ILE A 121 -2.86 -2.67 -22.16
C ILE A 121 -3.84 -3.60 -21.37
N SER A 122 -3.31 -4.72 -20.86
CA SER A 122 -4.03 -5.66 -19.99
C SER A 122 -4.02 -5.20 -18.52
N GLY A 123 -5.02 -5.56 -17.72
CA GLY A 123 -5.21 -5.11 -16.33
C GLY A 123 -4.16 -5.56 -15.29
N LYS A 124 -2.87 -5.36 -15.56
CA LYS A 124 -1.71 -5.61 -14.71
C LYS A 124 -1.14 -4.29 -14.20
N ALA A 125 -0.52 -4.30 -13.02
CA ALA A 125 0.25 -3.14 -12.57
C ALA A 125 1.56 -3.02 -13.37
N ASN A 126 1.98 -1.78 -13.62
CA ASN A 126 3.27 -1.44 -14.23
C ASN A 126 4.16 -0.82 -13.15
N ILE A 127 4.98 -1.67 -12.51
CA ILE A 127 5.77 -1.31 -11.34
C ILE A 127 7.25 -1.14 -11.68
N LEU A 128 7.84 -0.05 -11.22
CA LEU A 128 9.28 0.19 -11.28
C LEU A 128 9.93 -0.10 -9.92
N PRO A 129 10.60 -1.25 -9.74
CA PRO A 129 11.19 -1.60 -8.45
C PRO A 129 12.47 -0.80 -8.18
N ARG A 130 12.58 -0.21 -6.99
CA ARG A 130 13.77 0.47 -6.48
C ARG A 130 14.13 -0.06 -5.09
N LEU A 131 15.43 -0.21 -4.84
CA LEU A 131 15.90 -0.59 -3.52
C LEU A 131 15.96 0.65 -2.62
N ALA A 132 15.39 0.55 -1.43
CA ALA A 132 15.51 1.55 -0.38
C ALA A 132 16.80 1.29 0.41
N VAL A 133 17.92 1.79 -0.10
CA VAL A 133 19.24 1.66 0.53
C VAL A 133 19.55 2.85 1.45
N ASP A 134 19.04 4.03 1.08
CA ASP A 134 19.05 5.28 1.85
C ASP A 134 17.72 6.02 1.61
N PHE A 135 17.19 6.67 2.64
CA PHE A 135 15.99 7.49 2.54
C PHE A 135 16.22 8.79 1.78
N GLU A 136 17.45 9.29 1.69
CA GLU A 136 17.73 10.48 0.87
C GLU A 136 17.29 10.29 -0.57
N GLN A 137 17.55 9.12 -1.17
CA GLN A 137 17.17 8.78 -2.55
C GLN A 137 15.65 8.71 -2.79
N ILE A 138 14.84 8.76 -1.74
CA ILE A 138 13.37 8.66 -1.83
C ILE A 138 12.74 10.06 -1.79
N PHE A 139 13.35 11.00 -1.07
CA PHE A 139 12.76 12.31 -0.77
C PHE A 139 13.53 13.50 -1.34
N PHE A 140 14.79 13.31 -1.75
CA PHE A 140 15.71 14.36 -2.23
C PHE A 140 16.42 13.91 -3.52
#